data_AF-A0A1S9BR62-F1
#
_entry.id   AF-A0A1S9BR62-F1
#
_cell.length_a   1.000
_cell.length_b   1.000
_cell.length_c   1.000
_cell.angle_alpha   90.00
_cell.angle_beta   90.00
_cell.angle_gamma   90.00
#
_symmetry.space_group_name_H-M   'P 1'
#
loop_
_entity.id
_entity.type
_entity.pdbx_description
1 polymer ?
#
loop_
_entity_poly.entity_id
_entity_poly.type
_entity_poly.pdbx_seq_one_letter_code
_entity_poly.pdbx_strand_id
1 'polypeptide(L)'
;MKRILISLTLVSALSINLVACGSSGSNETTASASIEASDVVDAQVTTEPTTKQSTKSPEEVNEAQETGAYDVAQLEVVDPDGKASTISGFMKEGIPVPYVDVVEYMNKVYDTANVFSLSSQGSGVYKISNAKGNMTVDTVKDTLHSDKIEQFLYNDQRLNPTDDTEYVYEHIIATDYRKDPYALDIDLSNYGIDIIEEDGKVYFPLTTAADFTGVSYLNTVYYDNKIYLNYSSDKPSVNWEDYFNKEVRDAGEIAYTYGEFCFVMDNIYGNAPHCILAESIRDKGFDATLESYSDETRQVKELLNSDKTVDLLFGTIILSTMLYDGGHTDLSTDILTDLDGTTAFAELGRIVKEEPDNIRTVLYRKWYGDYISKMEAKMIIKEYGSEFDKYQAVFDEETEEGQRYRYYEFDDTGIFVYTNYDDNAVRNFKKALDLAKEHGMKNFIFDDSDNGGGSTESCMYMLNAITKDKRDEFYYESAMTGNATYEKLDYDMDQDGKFEGDDEDFDYGFNYAVMCSQGSFSSGNLFPCLCKEAGIPIIGEKSAGGTCNLVFFKMNQGVQYSASAFRVFNYQNGGNVEAGVSPDYDITKKNTDGTTDYSDFRNFELLDQIVDDHYGT
;
A
#
# COMPACT_ATOMS: atom_id res chain seq x y z
N MET A 1 -1.90 -19.11 29.45
CA MET A 1 -3.25 -19.62 29.09
C MET A 1 -4.38 -18.60 29.24
N LYS A 2 -4.45 -17.73 30.27
CA LYS A 2 -5.49 -16.67 30.37
C LYS A 2 -5.30 -15.43 29.47
N ARG A 3 -4.09 -15.20 28.93
CA ARG A 3 -3.77 -14.06 28.03
C ARG A 3 -4.25 -14.23 26.58
N ILE A 4 -4.47 -15.46 26.11
CA ILE A 4 -4.72 -15.73 24.68
C ILE A 4 -6.22 -15.68 24.32
N LEU A 5 -7.13 -15.93 25.27
CA LEU A 5 -8.56 -15.73 25.02
C LEU A 5 -8.94 -14.25 24.82
N ILE A 6 -8.08 -13.33 25.28
CA ILE A 6 -8.24 -11.88 25.07
C ILE A 6 -7.97 -11.53 23.60
N SER A 7 -7.14 -12.30 22.87
CA SER A 7 -6.75 -12.00 21.48
C SER A 7 -7.91 -12.07 20.49
N LEU A 8 -8.80 -13.07 20.55
CA LEU A 8 -9.97 -13.16 19.65
C LEU A 8 -11.03 -12.08 19.92
N THR A 9 -11.19 -11.64 21.18
CA THR A 9 -12.04 -10.48 21.52
C THR A 9 -11.37 -9.16 21.17
N LEU A 10 -10.03 -9.09 21.19
CA LEU A 10 -9.28 -7.96 20.67
C LEU A 10 -9.35 -7.91 19.14
N VAL A 11 -9.46 -9.02 18.41
CA VAL A 11 -9.67 -9.02 16.95
C VAL A 11 -10.96 -8.28 16.60
N SER A 12 -12.09 -8.60 17.23
CA SER A 12 -13.33 -7.87 16.99
C SER A 12 -13.29 -6.40 17.46
N ALA A 13 -12.45 -6.06 18.44
CA ALA A 13 -12.20 -4.66 18.80
C ALA A 13 -11.24 -3.95 17.82
N LEU A 14 -10.17 -4.59 17.35
CA LEU A 14 -9.14 -4.06 16.44
C LEU A 14 -9.68 -3.89 15.01
N SER A 15 -10.47 -4.83 14.50
CA SER A 15 -11.14 -4.74 13.19
C SER A 15 -12.16 -3.60 13.14
N ILE A 16 -12.82 -3.31 14.27
CA ILE A 16 -13.73 -2.16 14.40
C ILE A 16 -12.93 -0.85 14.58
N ASN A 17 -11.75 -0.92 15.20
CA ASN A 17 -10.93 0.24 15.56
C ASN A 17 -10.00 0.76 14.44
N LEU A 18 -9.68 -0.06 13.43
CA LEU A 18 -9.06 0.40 12.19
C LEU A 18 -10.02 1.22 11.30
N VAL A 19 -11.33 1.23 11.61
CA VAL A 19 -12.34 2.06 10.94
C VAL A 19 -12.96 3.11 11.88
N ALA A 20 -12.92 2.94 13.21
CA ALA A 20 -13.23 4.00 14.18
C ALA A 20 -12.79 3.58 15.60
N CYS A 21 -11.90 4.31 16.27
CA CYS A 21 -11.50 3.95 17.64
C CYS A 21 -11.39 5.09 18.64
N GLY A 22 -12.19 4.96 19.72
CA GLY A 22 -11.96 5.60 21.01
C GLY A 22 -12.22 4.66 22.20
N SER A 23 -11.36 4.79 23.22
CA SER A 23 -11.47 4.42 24.66
C SER A 23 -10.85 3.10 25.19
N SER A 24 -10.31 3.24 26.42
CA SER A 24 -9.16 2.55 27.02
C SER A 24 -9.47 1.58 28.19
N GLY A 25 -8.54 0.66 28.48
CA GLY A 25 -8.45 -0.05 29.78
C GLY A 25 -7.27 -1.04 29.89
N SER A 26 -6.36 -0.80 30.86
CA SER A 26 -5.05 -1.47 31.06
C SER A 26 -5.06 -2.70 31.99
N ASN A 27 -4.16 -3.68 31.77
CA ASN A 27 -3.49 -4.48 32.83
C ASN A 27 -2.28 -5.34 32.35
N GLU A 28 -1.21 -5.36 33.14
CA GLU A 28 0.18 -5.77 32.84
C GLU A 28 0.58 -7.27 32.93
N THR A 29 1.83 -7.54 32.51
CA THR A 29 2.85 -8.59 32.85
C THR A 29 3.10 -9.83 31.97
N THR A 30 4.12 -9.82 31.08
CA THR A 30 5.03 -10.98 30.86
C THR A 30 6.37 -10.61 30.20
N ALA A 31 7.38 -11.46 30.48
CA ALA A 31 8.78 -11.44 30.05
C ALA A 31 9.04 -11.68 28.54
N SER A 32 10.16 -11.13 28.05
CA SER A 32 10.66 -11.22 26.66
C SER A 32 11.93 -12.10 26.56
N ALA A 33 12.12 -12.68 25.37
CA ALA A 33 13.35 -13.31 24.92
C ALA A 33 13.91 -12.49 23.74
N SER A 34 15.20 -12.17 23.78
CA SER A 34 15.89 -11.30 22.82
C SER A 34 16.39 -12.06 21.59
N ILE A 35 16.17 -11.51 20.40
CA ILE A 35 16.89 -11.84 19.17
C ILE A 35 17.65 -10.56 18.76
N GLU A 36 18.97 -10.65 18.61
CA GLU A 36 19.81 -9.54 18.17
C GLU A 36 19.73 -9.39 16.64
N ALA A 37 19.38 -8.19 16.16
CA ALA A 37 19.50 -7.79 14.77
C ALA A 37 20.82 -7.04 14.56
N SER A 38 21.56 -7.39 13.51
CA SER A 38 22.83 -6.76 13.14
C SER A 38 22.63 -5.70 12.06
N ASP A 39 23.35 -4.58 12.20
CA ASP A 39 23.35 -3.42 11.30
C ASP A 39 23.56 -3.81 9.82
N VAL A 40 22.63 -3.38 8.96
CA VAL A 40 22.75 -3.46 7.49
C VAL A 40 23.28 -2.12 6.98
N VAL A 41 24.38 -2.17 6.24
CA VAL A 41 25.02 -1.01 5.60
C VAL A 41 24.34 -0.74 4.25
N ASP A 42 23.92 0.50 4.02
CA ASP A 42 23.39 0.98 2.75
C ASP A 42 24.36 0.71 1.60
N ALA A 43 23.98 -0.21 0.71
CA ALA A 43 24.60 -0.40 -0.59
C ALA A 43 23.62 0.06 -1.67
N GLN A 44 23.99 1.07 -2.44
CA GLN A 44 23.32 1.39 -3.70
C GLN A 44 23.53 0.23 -4.68
N VAL A 45 22.52 -0.63 -4.78
CA VAL A 45 22.48 -1.73 -5.74
C VAL A 45 21.71 -1.25 -6.97
N THR A 46 22.45 -0.83 -8.01
CA THR A 46 21.90 -0.72 -9.36
C THR A 46 21.97 -2.09 -10.01
N THR A 47 20.94 -2.92 -9.86
CA THR A 47 20.81 -4.16 -10.63
C THR A 47 19.94 -3.93 -11.85
N GLU A 48 20.48 -4.21 -13.04
CA GLU A 48 19.66 -4.46 -14.23
C GLU A 48 18.67 -5.62 -13.90
N PRO A 49 17.40 -5.54 -14.31
CA PRO A 49 16.42 -6.57 -14.00
C PRO A 49 16.87 -7.91 -14.61
N THR A 50 17.24 -8.85 -13.75
CA THR A 50 17.53 -10.22 -14.16
C THR A 50 16.24 -10.98 -14.35
N THR A 51 15.73 -11.05 -15.59
CA THR A 51 14.78 -12.10 -16.00
C THR A 51 15.42 -13.46 -15.78
N LYS A 52 14.96 -14.23 -14.78
CA LYS A 52 15.25 -15.67 -14.64
C LYS A 52 14.32 -16.34 -13.64
N GLN A 53 13.25 -16.95 -14.15
CA GLN A 53 12.73 -18.20 -13.61
C GLN A 53 12.85 -19.33 -14.63
N SER A 54 12.84 -20.55 -14.11
CA SER A 54 12.97 -21.81 -14.85
C SER A 54 11.77 -22.02 -15.78
N THR A 55 11.92 -21.68 -17.05
CA THR A 55 10.98 -22.04 -18.11
C THR A 55 10.68 -23.54 -18.07
N LYS A 56 9.40 -23.93 -18.02
CA LYS A 56 8.98 -25.26 -18.47
C LYS A 56 9.53 -25.51 -19.87
N SER A 57 9.90 -26.75 -20.18
CA SER A 57 10.41 -27.05 -21.52
C SER A 57 9.32 -26.74 -22.56
N PRO A 58 9.64 -26.11 -23.70
CA PRO A 58 8.66 -25.76 -24.74
C PRO A 58 7.85 -26.95 -25.30
N GLU A 59 8.25 -28.19 -25.01
CA GLU A 59 7.57 -29.40 -25.47
C GLU A 59 6.33 -29.78 -24.63
N GLU A 60 6.10 -29.17 -23.46
CA GLU A 60 4.91 -29.43 -22.62
C GLU A 60 3.81 -28.36 -22.71
N VAL A 61 4.00 -27.28 -23.46
CA VAL A 61 3.05 -26.14 -23.57
C VAL A 61 2.26 -26.17 -24.88
N ASN A 62 2.20 -27.30 -25.57
CA ASN A 62 1.54 -27.42 -26.88
C ASN A 62 0.50 -28.56 -26.93
N GLU A 63 -0.14 -28.87 -25.81
CA GLU A 63 -1.50 -29.41 -25.89
C GLU A 63 -2.40 -28.27 -26.34
N ALA A 64 -2.93 -28.42 -27.56
CA ALA A 64 -3.70 -27.42 -28.29
C ALA A 64 -4.59 -26.57 -27.38
N GLN A 65 -4.48 -25.24 -27.48
CA GLN A 65 -5.62 -24.37 -27.16
C GLN A 65 -6.85 -25.02 -27.80
N GLU A 66 -7.81 -25.44 -26.98
CA GLU A 66 -9.05 -26.01 -27.49
C GLU A 66 -9.65 -24.94 -28.40
N THR A 67 -9.62 -25.19 -29.71
CA THR A 67 -10.20 -24.28 -30.72
C THR A 67 -11.73 -24.38 -30.70
N GLY A 68 -12.33 -24.60 -29.53
CA GLY A 68 -13.76 -24.55 -29.32
C GLY A 68 -14.18 -23.09 -29.30
N ALA A 69 -15.12 -22.72 -30.18
CA ALA A 69 -15.74 -21.41 -30.10
C ALA A 69 -16.38 -21.23 -28.72
N TYR A 70 -16.00 -20.17 -28.00
CA TYR A 70 -16.59 -19.82 -26.72
C TYR A 70 -17.96 -19.15 -26.92
N ASP A 71 -18.91 -19.39 -26.02
CA ASP A 71 -20.21 -18.71 -26.06
C ASP A 71 -20.08 -17.31 -25.44
N VAL A 72 -19.62 -16.35 -26.25
CA VAL A 72 -19.43 -14.96 -25.83
C VAL A 72 -20.79 -14.33 -25.49
N ALA A 73 -20.93 -13.94 -24.23
CA ALA A 73 -22.12 -13.30 -23.67
C ALA A 73 -21.87 -11.84 -23.31
N GLN A 74 -22.96 -11.12 -23.02
CA GLN A 74 -22.91 -9.80 -22.40
C GLN A 74 -23.02 -9.96 -20.88
N LEU A 75 -21.95 -9.65 -20.17
CA LEU A 75 -21.88 -9.66 -18.72
C LEU A 75 -22.32 -8.31 -18.18
N GLU A 76 -23.20 -8.31 -17.18
CA GLU A 76 -23.65 -7.08 -16.52
C GLU A 76 -22.52 -6.50 -15.68
N VAL A 77 -22.28 -5.20 -15.82
CA VAL A 77 -21.31 -4.42 -15.02
C VAL A 77 -22.06 -3.35 -14.25
N VAL A 78 -21.90 -3.32 -12.94
CA VAL A 78 -22.46 -2.30 -12.05
C VAL A 78 -21.33 -1.36 -11.62
N ASP A 79 -21.45 -0.07 -11.94
CA ASP A 79 -20.47 0.94 -11.53
C ASP A 79 -20.67 1.38 -10.06
N PRO A 80 -19.76 2.20 -9.49
CA PRO A 80 -19.88 2.66 -8.10
C PRO A 80 -21.17 3.45 -7.81
N ASP A 81 -21.78 4.08 -8.83
CA ASP A 81 -23.06 4.79 -8.72
C ASP A 81 -24.27 3.83 -8.78
N GLY A 82 -24.04 2.53 -8.93
CA GLY A 82 -25.08 1.52 -9.11
C GLY A 82 -25.69 1.49 -10.51
N LYS A 83 -25.10 2.16 -11.50
CA LYS A 83 -25.58 2.13 -12.89
C LYS A 83 -25.10 0.85 -13.56
N ALA A 84 -26.04 0.14 -14.17
CA ALA A 84 -25.76 -1.06 -14.93
C ALA A 84 -25.35 -0.75 -16.37
N SER A 85 -24.36 -1.46 -16.86
CA SER A 85 -23.95 -1.53 -18.26
C SER A 85 -23.54 -2.96 -18.60
N THR A 86 -22.96 -3.20 -19.78
CA THR A 86 -22.45 -4.52 -20.14
C THR A 86 -21.04 -4.47 -20.73
N ILE A 87 -20.34 -5.60 -20.64
CA ILE A 87 -19.13 -5.90 -21.40
C ILE A 87 -19.22 -7.31 -21.98
N SER A 88 -18.49 -7.56 -23.06
CA SER A 88 -18.38 -8.87 -23.69
C SER A 88 -17.49 -9.80 -22.85
N GLY A 89 -17.90 -11.05 -22.67
CA GLY A 89 -17.09 -12.04 -21.96
C GLY A 89 -17.71 -13.43 -21.92
N PHE A 90 -17.00 -14.40 -21.36
CA PHE A 90 -17.44 -15.80 -21.25
C PHE A 90 -16.81 -16.51 -20.04
N MET A 91 -17.38 -17.63 -19.62
CA MET A 91 -16.78 -18.50 -18.62
C MET A 91 -15.96 -19.59 -19.28
N LYS A 92 -14.72 -19.78 -18.83
CA LYS A 92 -13.88 -20.93 -19.22
C LYS A 92 -14.04 -22.04 -18.19
N GLU A 93 -14.16 -23.28 -18.65
CA GLU A 93 -14.28 -24.43 -17.75
C GLU A 93 -13.07 -24.50 -16.80
N GLY A 94 -13.34 -24.70 -15.50
CA GLY A 94 -12.31 -24.75 -14.46
C GLY A 94 -11.79 -23.40 -13.97
N ILE A 95 -12.13 -22.28 -14.63
CA ILE A 95 -11.72 -20.94 -14.16
C ILE A 95 -12.88 -20.28 -13.40
N PRO A 96 -12.65 -19.78 -12.17
CA PRO A 96 -13.72 -19.27 -11.30
C PRO A 96 -14.23 -17.88 -11.66
N VAL A 97 -13.62 -17.21 -12.65
CA VAL A 97 -13.96 -15.85 -13.09
C VAL A 97 -14.19 -15.82 -14.60
N PRO A 98 -14.97 -14.83 -15.10
CA PRO A 98 -15.14 -14.68 -16.53
C PRO A 98 -13.86 -14.16 -17.19
N TYR A 99 -13.70 -14.54 -18.45
CA TYR A 99 -12.82 -13.88 -19.40
C TYR A 99 -13.57 -12.69 -19.98
N VAL A 100 -12.97 -11.51 -19.94
CA VAL A 100 -13.59 -10.24 -20.36
C VAL A 100 -12.81 -9.61 -21.49
N ASP A 101 -13.53 -8.98 -22.43
CA ASP A 101 -12.92 -8.15 -23.47
C ASP A 101 -12.12 -7.04 -22.78
N VAL A 102 -10.79 -7.14 -22.87
CA VAL A 102 -9.89 -6.29 -22.10
C VAL A 102 -10.02 -4.83 -22.48
N VAL A 103 -10.34 -4.51 -23.74
CA VAL A 103 -10.51 -3.11 -24.18
C VAL A 103 -11.84 -2.55 -23.72
N GLU A 104 -12.93 -3.33 -23.77
CA GLU A 104 -14.21 -2.90 -23.18
C GLU A 104 -14.07 -2.69 -21.66
N TYR A 105 -13.38 -3.59 -20.96
CA TYR A 105 -13.09 -3.48 -19.53
C TYR A 105 -12.24 -2.24 -19.19
N MET A 106 -11.10 -2.03 -19.86
CA MET A 106 -10.23 -0.87 -19.61
C MET A 106 -10.98 0.46 -19.83
N ASN A 107 -11.84 0.54 -20.84
CA ASN A 107 -12.68 1.72 -21.08
C ASN A 107 -13.78 1.94 -20.01
N LYS A 108 -14.05 0.94 -19.15
CA LYS A 108 -14.95 1.09 -17.99
C LYS A 108 -14.22 1.61 -16.76
N VAL A 109 -12.99 1.15 -16.53
CA VAL A 109 -12.22 1.51 -15.32
C VAL A 109 -11.46 2.83 -15.47
N TYR A 110 -11.00 3.17 -16.68
CA TYR A 110 -10.34 4.45 -16.95
C TYR A 110 -11.30 5.56 -17.40
N ASP A 111 -10.84 6.81 -17.30
CA ASP A 111 -11.61 7.96 -17.76
C ASP A 111 -11.77 7.97 -19.28
N THR A 112 -12.83 8.60 -19.74
CA THR A 112 -13.19 8.84 -21.14
C THR A 112 -12.12 9.57 -21.95
N ALA A 113 -11.19 10.30 -21.31
CA ALA A 113 -10.02 10.87 -21.98
C ALA A 113 -9.04 9.78 -22.50
N ASN A 114 -9.04 8.60 -21.87
CA ASN A 114 -8.19 7.46 -22.20
C ASN A 114 -8.97 6.37 -22.95
N VAL A 115 -9.47 6.68 -24.14
CA VAL A 115 -10.13 5.64 -24.95
C VAL A 115 -9.10 4.61 -25.42
N PHE A 116 -9.24 3.38 -24.94
CA PHE A 116 -8.46 2.23 -25.36
C PHE A 116 -9.00 1.66 -26.67
N SER A 117 -8.09 1.21 -27.51
CA SER A 117 -8.38 0.62 -28.82
C SER A 117 -7.54 -0.62 -29.06
N LEU A 118 -8.06 -1.55 -29.86
CA LEU A 118 -7.39 -2.79 -30.24
C LEU A 118 -7.03 -2.78 -31.73
N SER A 119 -5.84 -3.23 -32.07
CA SER A 119 -5.43 -3.49 -33.46
C SER A 119 -4.67 -4.79 -33.59
N SER A 120 -5.11 -5.68 -34.48
CA SER A 120 -4.38 -6.91 -34.79
C SER A 120 -3.11 -6.60 -35.56
N GLN A 121 -2.00 -7.21 -35.15
CA GLN A 121 -0.71 -7.23 -35.85
C GLN A 121 -0.53 -8.54 -36.64
N GLY A 122 -1.53 -9.44 -36.62
CA GLY A 122 -1.50 -10.76 -37.22
C GLY A 122 -0.92 -11.84 -36.29
N SER A 123 -1.21 -13.10 -36.59
CA SER A 123 -0.64 -14.27 -35.89
C SER A 123 -0.86 -14.31 -34.38
N GLY A 124 -2.06 -13.92 -33.90
CA GLY A 124 -2.38 -13.87 -32.46
C GLY A 124 -1.73 -12.69 -31.72
N VAL A 125 -1.07 -11.78 -32.43
CA VAL A 125 -0.46 -10.59 -31.82
C VAL A 125 -1.39 -9.40 -31.99
N TYR A 126 -1.64 -8.71 -30.89
CA TYR A 126 -2.52 -7.56 -30.77
C TYR A 126 -1.79 -6.40 -30.14
N LYS A 127 -2.19 -5.19 -30.52
CA LYS A 127 -1.73 -3.96 -29.90
C LYS A 127 -2.92 -3.23 -29.30
N ILE A 128 -2.90 -3.09 -27.99
CA ILE A 128 -3.82 -2.25 -27.22
C ILE A 128 -3.17 -0.86 -27.11
N SER A 129 -3.90 0.20 -27.39
CA SER A 129 -3.36 1.57 -27.39
C SER A 129 -4.36 2.58 -26.87
N ASN A 130 -3.84 3.59 -26.16
CA ASN A 130 -4.55 4.81 -25.78
C ASN A 130 -3.76 6.03 -26.29
N ALA A 131 -4.11 7.23 -25.84
CA ALA A 131 -3.43 8.46 -26.28
C ALA A 131 -1.98 8.59 -25.79
N LYS A 132 -1.59 7.85 -24.74
CA LYS A 132 -0.34 8.01 -24.01
C LYS A 132 0.66 6.89 -24.27
N GLY A 133 0.19 5.70 -24.59
CA GLY A 133 1.04 4.54 -24.74
C GLY A 133 0.36 3.36 -25.41
N ASN A 134 1.07 2.23 -25.39
CA ASN A 134 0.56 0.99 -25.93
C ASN A 134 1.16 -0.23 -25.21
N MET A 135 0.41 -1.33 -25.30
CA MET A 135 0.83 -2.66 -24.87
C MET A 135 0.60 -3.64 -26.02
N THR A 136 1.59 -4.47 -26.30
CA THR A 136 1.47 -5.59 -27.22
C THR A 136 1.10 -6.84 -26.43
N VAL A 137 0.15 -7.61 -26.95
CA VAL A 137 -0.37 -8.83 -26.37
C VAL A 137 -0.22 -9.96 -27.38
N ASP A 138 0.41 -11.06 -27.01
CA ASP A 138 0.53 -12.27 -27.83
C ASP A 138 -0.35 -13.37 -27.21
N THR A 139 -1.49 -13.66 -27.82
CA THR A 139 -2.48 -14.64 -27.34
C THR A 139 -2.09 -16.10 -27.59
N VAL A 140 -0.98 -16.33 -28.32
CA VAL A 140 -0.43 -17.66 -28.57
C VAL A 140 0.64 -17.98 -27.54
N LYS A 141 1.36 -16.98 -27.03
CA LYS A 141 2.39 -17.14 -26.01
C LYS A 141 1.96 -16.70 -24.61
N ASP A 142 0.77 -16.10 -24.48
CA ASP A 142 0.27 -15.48 -23.25
C ASP A 142 1.23 -14.41 -22.71
N THR A 143 1.86 -13.63 -23.60
CA THR A 143 2.84 -12.61 -23.22
C THR A 143 2.33 -11.19 -23.41
N LEU A 144 2.72 -10.30 -22.50
CA LEU A 144 2.51 -8.85 -22.57
C LEU A 144 3.85 -8.15 -22.76
N HIS A 145 3.87 -7.11 -23.58
CA HIS A 145 5.05 -6.27 -23.80
C HIS A 145 4.67 -4.80 -23.86
N SER A 146 5.42 -3.92 -23.18
CA SER A 146 5.29 -2.47 -23.34
C SER A 146 6.62 -1.77 -23.12
N ASP A 147 7.04 -0.94 -24.06
CA ASP A 147 8.24 -0.09 -23.90
C ASP A 147 8.10 0.97 -22.80
N LYS A 148 6.85 1.33 -22.45
CA LYS A 148 6.51 2.45 -21.57
C LYS A 148 5.22 2.19 -20.79
N ILE A 149 5.23 1.15 -19.96
CA ILE A 149 4.00 0.70 -19.29
C ILE A 149 3.42 1.78 -18.36
N GLU A 150 4.27 2.57 -17.73
CA GLU A 150 3.87 3.62 -16.79
C GLU A 150 3.08 4.73 -17.51
N GLN A 151 3.51 5.14 -18.70
CA GLN A 151 2.73 6.09 -19.51
C GLN A 151 1.40 5.50 -19.99
N PHE A 152 1.35 4.19 -20.23
CA PHE A 152 0.15 3.49 -20.67
C PHE A 152 -0.89 3.32 -19.54
N LEU A 153 -0.46 2.98 -18.32
CA LEU A 153 -1.34 2.66 -17.18
C LEU A 153 -1.58 3.80 -16.20
N TYR A 154 -0.59 4.68 -15.99
CA TYR A 154 -0.60 5.57 -14.82
C TYR A 154 -1.06 7.01 -15.07
N ASN A 155 -1.51 7.32 -16.29
CA ASN A 155 -2.00 8.67 -16.62
C ASN A 155 -3.53 8.73 -16.63
N ASP A 156 -4.09 9.79 -16.04
CA ASP A 156 -5.52 10.08 -15.89
C ASP A 156 -6.30 8.90 -15.26
N GLN A 157 -5.96 8.58 -14.02
CA GLN A 157 -6.82 7.76 -13.16
C GLN A 157 -8.18 8.47 -13.07
N ARG A 158 -9.29 7.70 -13.04
CA ARG A 158 -10.58 8.31 -12.70
C ARG A 158 -10.47 8.80 -11.27
N LEU A 159 -10.25 10.09 -11.10
CA LEU A 159 -10.57 10.74 -9.83
C LEU A 159 -12.05 10.49 -9.60
N ASN A 160 -12.38 10.03 -8.39
CA ASN A 160 -13.76 9.90 -7.97
C ASN A 160 -14.44 11.26 -8.18
N PRO A 161 -15.47 11.39 -9.05
CA PRO A 161 -16.08 12.69 -9.32
C PRO A 161 -16.81 13.28 -8.09
N THR A 162 -16.98 12.51 -7.00
CA THR A 162 -17.43 13.05 -5.70
C THR A 162 -16.29 13.52 -4.80
N ASP A 163 -15.07 13.07 -5.08
CA ASP A 163 -13.88 13.74 -4.55
C ASP A 163 -13.69 15.01 -5.38
N ASP A 164 -14.42 16.05 -4.95
CA ASP A 164 -14.14 17.47 -5.22
C ASP A 164 -12.76 17.88 -4.63
N THR A 165 -11.85 16.92 -4.44
CA THR A 165 -10.47 17.06 -3.97
C THR A 165 -9.54 17.28 -5.16
N GLU A 166 -9.94 18.14 -6.11
CA GLU A 166 -8.91 18.93 -6.77
C GLU A 166 -8.25 19.66 -5.60
N TYR A 167 -7.14 19.11 -5.09
CA TYR A 167 -6.41 19.71 -3.99
C TYR A 167 -6.12 21.11 -4.45
N VAL A 168 -6.86 22.08 -3.90
CA VAL A 168 -6.92 23.44 -4.46
C VAL A 168 -5.56 24.13 -4.46
N TYR A 169 -4.59 23.50 -3.80
CA TYR A 169 -3.23 23.94 -3.59
C TYR A 169 -2.18 23.16 -4.40
N GLU A 170 -2.54 22.20 -5.26
CA GLU A 170 -1.59 21.47 -6.11
C GLU A 170 -2.07 21.31 -7.55
N HIS A 171 -1.15 21.41 -8.51
CA HIS A 171 -1.43 21.20 -9.92
C HIS A 171 -0.31 20.40 -10.61
N ILE A 172 -0.65 19.24 -11.17
CA ILE A 172 0.30 18.41 -11.93
C ILE A 172 0.54 19.04 -13.31
N ILE A 173 1.76 19.51 -13.53
CA ILE A 173 2.21 20.12 -14.79
C ILE A 173 2.57 19.04 -15.82
N ALA A 174 3.32 18.02 -15.40
CA ALA A 174 3.85 17.00 -16.29
C ALA A 174 4.22 15.72 -15.55
N THR A 175 4.25 14.61 -16.28
CA THR A 175 4.79 13.33 -15.81
C THR A 175 5.71 12.78 -16.89
N ASP A 176 6.96 12.45 -16.54
CA ASP A 176 7.91 11.88 -17.51
C ASP A 176 8.93 10.93 -16.85
N TYR A 177 9.75 10.28 -17.66
CA TYR A 177 10.84 9.44 -17.19
C TYR A 177 12.11 10.26 -16.91
N ARG A 178 12.86 9.88 -15.87
CA ARG A 178 14.17 10.49 -15.59
C ARG A 178 15.24 10.09 -16.60
N LYS A 179 15.05 8.94 -17.26
CA LYS A 179 15.98 8.29 -18.19
C LYS A 179 15.19 7.56 -19.28
N ASP A 180 15.88 7.01 -20.27
CA ASP A 180 15.25 6.11 -21.24
C ASP A 180 14.60 4.92 -20.49
N PRO A 181 13.31 4.67 -20.69
CA PRO A 181 12.61 3.62 -19.96
C PRO A 181 13.03 2.23 -20.43
N TYR A 182 13.03 1.30 -19.50
CA TYR A 182 13.07 -0.13 -19.73
C TYR A 182 11.69 -0.63 -20.12
N ALA A 183 11.67 -1.56 -21.08
CA ALA A 183 10.44 -2.26 -21.45
C ALA A 183 10.00 -3.23 -20.33
N LEU A 184 8.69 -3.42 -20.24
CA LEU A 184 8.06 -4.47 -19.48
C LEU A 184 7.81 -5.67 -20.40
N ASP A 185 8.20 -6.86 -19.96
CA ASP A 185 7.88 -8.14 -20.59
C ASP A 185 7.30 -9.08 -19.53
N ILE A 186 6.05 -9.51 -19.69
CA ILE A 186 5.38 -10.45 -18.78
C ILE A 186 4.97 -11.68 -19.58
N ASP A 187 5.19 -12.86 -19.01
CA ASP A 187 4.76 -14.14 -19.56
C ASP A 187 3.79 -14.80 -18.57
N LEU A 188 2.48 -14.66 -18.87
CA LEU A 188 1.40 -15.13 -18.02
C LEU A 188 1.30 -16.65 -17.99
N SER A 189 1.85 -17.34 -18.99
CA SER A 189 1.87 -18.81 -19.04
C SER A 189 2.68 -19.42 -17.88
N ASN A 190 3.66 -18.69 -17.35
CA ASN A 190 4.42 -19.10 -16.16
C ASN A 190 3.54 -19.24 -14.91
N TYR A 191 2.41 -18.54 -14.88
CA TYR A 191 1.44 -18.55 -13.79
C TYR A 191 0.22 -19.43 -14.08
N GLY A 192 0.18 -20.10 -15.24
CA GLY A 192 -0.98 -20.86 -15.69
C GLY A 192 -2.17 -19.97 -16.07
N ILE A 193 -1.90 -18.72 -16.45
CA ILE A 193 -2.88 -17.74 -16.90
C ILE A 193 -2.77 -17.61 -18.42
N ASP A 194 -3.87 -17.83 -19.12
CA ASP A 194 -3.93 -17.70 -20.58
C ASP A 194 -4.64 -16.43 -21.04
N ILE A 195 -4.32 -16.02 -22.27
CA ILE A 195 -4.93 -14.90 -22.96
C ILE A 195 -5.65 -15.43 -24.20
N ILE A 196 -6.95 -15.17 -24.32
CA ILE A 196 -7.76 -15.78 -25.36
C ILE A 196 -8.06 -14.76 -26.47
N GLU A 197 -7.86 -15.19 -27.72
CA GLU A 197 -8.40 -14.52 -28.89
C GLU A 197 -9.74 -15.18 -29.27
N GLU A 198 -10.80 -14.38 -29.39
CA GLU A 198 -12.09 -14.84 -29.94
C GLU A 198 -12.72 -13.71 -30.76
N ASP A 199 -13.20 -13.99 -31.97
CA ASP A 199 -13.83 -13.01 -32.88
C ASP A 199 -13.01 -11.73 -33.11
N GLY A 200 -11.67 -11.84 -33.12
CA GLY A 200 -10.75 -10.72 -33.31
C GLY A 200 -10.65 -9.77 -32.11
N LYS A 201 -11.18 -10.16 -30.95
CA LYS A 201 -11.04 -9.50 -29.66
C LYS A 201 -10.08 -10.29 -28.78
N VAL A 202 -9.58 -9.65 -27.72
CA VAL A 202 -8.65 -10.24 -26.75
C VAL A 202 -9.33 -10.26 -25.39
N TYR A 203 -9.29 -11.41 -24.73
CA TYR A 203 -9.95 -11.65 -23.45
C TYR A 203 -8.95 -12.06 -22.38
N PHE A 204 -9.06 -11.40 -21.23
CA PHE A 204 -8.25 -11.67 -20.04
C PHE A 204 -9.17 -12.24 -18.95
N PRO A 205 -8.70 -13.11 -18.06
CA PRO A 205 -9.40 -13.36 -16.81
C PRO A 205 -9.66 -12.04 -16.08
N LEU A 206 -10.87 -11.88 -15.53
CA LEU A 206 -11.28 -10.63 -14.90
C LEU A 206 -10.31 -10.18 -13.80
N THR A 207 -9.87 -11.08 -12.92
CA THR A 207 -8.96 -10.74 -11.83
C THR A 207 -7.61 -10.25 -12.36
N THR A 208 -7.03 -10.94 -13.34
CA THR A 208 -5.78 -10.51 -13.98
C THR A 208 -5.90 -9.15 -14.66
N ALA A 209 -7.03 -8.87 -15.33
CA ALA A 209 -7.30 -7.56 -15.90
C ALA A 209 -7.46 -6.47 -14.83
N ALA A 210 -8.12 -6.79 -13.72
CA ALA A 210 -8.31 -5.88 -12.59
C ALA A 210 -7.00 -5.58 -11.88
N ASP A 211 -6.22 -6.60 -11.54
CA ASP A 211 -4.95 -6.46 -10.84
C ASP A 211 -3.94 -5.69 -11.69
N PHE A 212 -3.91 -5.91 -13.01
CA PHE A 212 -3.06 -5.13 -13.93
C PHE A 212 -3.47 -3.65 -14.04
N THR A 213 -4.74 -3.33 -13.79
CA THR A 213 -5.29 -1.97 -13.82
C THR A 213 -5.58 -1.42 -12.42
N GLY A 214 -5.03 -2.04 -11.37
CA GLY A 214 -5.29 -1.70 -9.96
C GLY A 214 -4.89 -0.28 -9.56
N VAL A 215 -4.06 0.39 -10.37
CA VAL A 215 -3.78 1.82 -10.25
C VAL A 215 -4.99 2.73 -10.53
N SER A 216 -6.10 2.23 -11.07
CA SER A 216 -7.22 3.07 -11.53
C SER A 216 -8.17 3.58 -10.42
N TYR A 217 -7.84 3.36 -9.13
CA TYR A 217 -8.72 3.55 -7.96
C TYR A 217 -10.02 2.73 -7.97
N LEU A 218 -10.23 1.87 -8.97
CA LEU A 218 -11.37 0.98 -9.05
C LEU A 218 -10.96 -0.46 -8.80
N ASN A 219 -11.61 -1.09 -7.84
CA ASN A 219 -11.54 -2.52 -7.60
C ASN A 219 -12.67 -3.22 -8.34
N THR A 220 -12.41 -4.44 -8.81
CA THR A 220 -13.39 -5.24 -9.53
C THR A 220 -13.65 -6.56 -8.83
N VAL A 221 -14.94 -6.92 -8.71
CA VAL A 221 -15.39 -8.18 -8.14
C VAL A 221 -16.37 -8.85 -9.08
N TYR A 222 -16.24 -10.16 -9.29
CA TYR A 222 -17.27 -10.98 -9.92
C TYR A 222 -18.12 -11.68 -8.86
N TYR A 223 -19.42 -11.44 -8.86
CA TYR A 223 -20.36 -12.05 -7.92
C TYR A 223 -21.76 -12.15 -8.53
N ASP A 224 -22.50 -13.22 -8.26
CA ASP A 224 -23.87 -13.47 -8.76
C ASP A 224 -24.03 -13.22 -10.28
N ASN A 225 -23.04 -13.66 -11.07
CA ASN A 225 -22.96 -13.46 -12.51
C ASN A 225 -22.90 -12.00 -12.97
N LYS A 226 -22.44 -11.10 -12.11
CA LYS A 226 -22.24 -9.69 -12.39
C LYS A 226 -20.84 -9.26 -12.02
N ILE A 227 -20.39 -8.21 -12.67
CA ILE A 227 -19.13 -7.53 -12.36
C ILE A 227 -19.47 -6.24 -11.61
N TYR A 228 -18.88 -6.05 -10.44
CA TYR A 228 -19.03 -4.86 -9.62
C TYR A 228 -17.73 -4.07 -9.64
N LEU A 229 -17.81 -2.81 -10.07
CA LEU A 229 -16.75 -1.83 -9.92
C LEU A 229 -17.01 -1.03 -8.65
N ASN A 230 -16.03 -0.93 -7.77
CA ASN A 230 -16.12 -0.18 -6.51
C ASN A 230 -14.89 0.72 -6.39
N TYR A 231 -14.99 1.83 -5.68
CA TYR A 231 -13.78 2.55 -5.29
C TYR A 231 -12.91 1.67 -4.40
N SER A 232 -11.60 1.86 -4.48
CA SER A 232 -10.65 0.93 -3.87
C SER A 232 -10.76 0.86 -2.34
N SER A 233 -11.21 1.95 -1.71
CA SER A 233 -11.53 2.05 -0.28
C SER A 233 -12.90 1.46 0.10
N ASP A 234 -13.79 1.25 -0.87
CA ASP A 234 -15.16 0.85 -0.61
C ASP A 234 -15.28 -0.66 -0.46
N LYS A 235 -16.04 -1.07 0.56
CA LYS A 235 -16.45 -2.47 0.66
C LYS A 235 -17.48 -2.77 -0.41
N PRO A 236 -17.27 -3.80 -1.25
CA PRO A 236 -18.28 -4.22 -2.21
C PRO A 236 -19.55 -4.62 -1.46
N SER A 237 -20.71 -4.23 -2.00
CA SER A 237 -22.02 -4.66 -1.48
C SER A 237 -22.34 -6.10 -1.88
N VAL A 238 -21.49 -7.04 -1.46
CA VAL A 238 -21.55 -8.47 -1.81
C VAL A 238 -21.70 -9.30 -0.54
N ASN A 239 -22.52 -10.35 -0.57
CA ASN A 239 -22.64 -11.29 0.53
C ASN A 239 -21.54 -12.36 0.43
N TRP A 240 -20.48 -12.19 1.23
CA TRP A 240 -19.34 -13.11 1.26
C TRP A 240 -19.58 -14.41 2.02
N GLU A 241 -20.71 -14.55 2.73
CA GLU A 241 -21.02 -15.75 3.52
C GLU A 241 -21.01 -17.01 2.64
N ASP A 242 -21.55 -16.94 1.42
CA ASP A 242 -21.62 -18.10 0.53
C ASP A 242 -20.22 -18.63 0.17
N TYR A 243 -19.26 -17.73 -0.01
CA TYR A 243 -17.88 -18.11 -0.28
C TYR A 243 -17.21 -18.69 0.97
N PHE A 244 -17.28 -17.99 2.10
CA PHE A 244 -16.63 -18.44 3.33
C PHE A 244 -17.29 -19.67 3.96
N ASN A 245 -18.51 -20.02 3.55
CA ASN A 245 -19.16 -21.27 3.92
C ASN A 245 -18.82 -22.43 2.96
N LYS A 246 -18.14 -22.18 1.84
CA LYS A 246 -17.60 -23.24 0.96
C LYS A 246 -16.47 -23.95 1.70
N GLU A 247 -16.69 -25.20 2.12
CA GLU A 247 -15.65 -25.96 2.84
C GLU A 247 -14.51 -26.41 1.93
N VAL A 248 -14.83 -26.76 0.67
CA VAL A 248 -13.90 -27.38 -0.30
C VAL A 248 -13.84 -26.54 -1.57
N ARG A 249 -12.63 -26.21 -2.02
CA ARG A 249 -12.30 -25.48 -3.24
C ARG A 249 -12.07 -26.43 -4.42
N ASP A 250 -12.43 -25.98 -5.62
CA ASP A 250 -12.27 -26.78 -6.83
C ASP A 250 -10.83 -26.69 -7.35
N ALA A 251 -10.33 -27.72 -8.03
CA ALA A 251 -8.93 -27.78 -8.45
C ALA A 251 -8.50 -26.60 -9.34
N GLY A 252 -9.36 -26.17 -10.26
CA GLY A 252 -9.09 -25.02 -11.12
C GLY A 252 -9.13 -23.68 -10.37
N GLU A 253 -9.97 -23.56 -9.34
CA GLU A 253 -9.98 -22.41 -8.44
C GLU A 253 -8.67 -22.31 -7.67
N ILE A 254 -8.19 -23.42 -7.11
CA ILE A 254 -6.92 -23.49 -6.37
C ILE A 254 -5.75 -23.07 -7.28
N ALA A 255 -5.67 -23.66 -8.47
CA ALA A 255 -4.61 -23.38 -9.43
C ALA A 255 -4.62 -21.91 -9.87
N TYR A 256 -5.79 -21.37 -10.23
CA TYR A 256 -5.91 -19.98 -10.65
C TYR A 256 -5.61 -18.99 -9.52
N THR A 257 -6.18 -19.20 -8.32
CA THR A 257 -5.92 -18.32 -7.15
C THR A 257 -4.42 -18.26 -6.83
N TYR A 258 -3.74 -19.41 -6.84
CA TYR A 258 -2.31 -19.47 -6.54
C TYR A 258 -1.45 -18.87 -7.66
N GLY A 259 -1.80 -19.12 -8.92
CA GLY A 259 -1.15 -18.52 -10.08
C GLY A 259 -1.24 -17.00 -10.07
N GLU A 260 -2.43 -16.45 -9.78
CA GLU A 260 -2.66 -15.01 -9.67
C GLU A 260 -1.81 -14.39 -8.55
N PHE A 261 -1.71 -15.02 -7.38
CA PHE A 261 -0.78 -14.55 -6.33
C PHE A 261 0.66 -14.51 -6.81
N CYS A 262 1.12 -15.54 -7.52
CA CYS A 262 2.47 -15.55 -8.07
C CYS A 262 2.65 -14.40 -9.07
N PHE A 263 1.68 -14.17 -9.95
CA PHE A 263 1.69 -13.06 -10.90
C PHE A 263 1.82 -11.70 -10.21
N VAL A 264 0.95 -11.40 -9.24
CA VAL A 264 0.95 -10.11 -8.51
C VAL A 264 2.26 -9.93 -7.74
N MET A 265 2.70 -10.96 -7.01
CA MET A 265 3.90 -10.87 -6.18
C MET A 265 5.19 -10.76 -6.99
N ASP A 266 5.24 -11.33 -8.20
CA ASP A 266 6.42 -11.27 -9.06
C ASP A 266 6.50 -10.00 -9.90
N ASN A 267 5.36 -9.45 -10.34
CA ASN A 267 5.32 -8.41 -11.36
C ASN A 267 4.82 -7.05 -10.86
N ILE A 268 4.12 -7.00 -9.73
CA ILE A 268 3.43 -5.79 -9.26
C ILE A 268 3.88 -5.38 -7.85
N TYR A 269 4.21 -6.34 -6.98
CA TYR A 269 4.62 -6.09 -5.60
C TYR A 269 5.88 -5.21 -5.48
N GLY A 270 5.81 -4.23 -4.58
CA GLY A 270 6.83 -3.20 -4.35
C GLY A 270 8.12 -3.70 -3.69
N ASN A 271 8.17 -4.94 -3.20
CA ASN A 271 9.36 -5.56 -2.59
C ASN A 271 10.00 -4.69 -1.50
N ALA A 272 9.20 -4.25 -0.53
CA ALA A 272 9.65 -3.39 0.56
C ALA A 272 10.87 -3.99 1.31
N PRO A 273 11.98 -3.25 1.52
CA PRO A 273 13.24 -3.81 2.03
C PRO A 273 13.18 -4.47 3.41
N HIS A 274 12.22 -4.09 4.26
CA HIS A 274 12.03 -4.66 5.60
C HIS A 274 11.11 -5.89 5.62
N CYS A 275 10.46 -6.21 4.50
CA CYS A 275 9.76 -7.47 4.34
C CYS A 275 10.79 -8.61 4.22
N ILE A 276 10.68 -9.61 5.11
CA ILE A 276 11.67 -10.70 5.19
C ILE A 276 11.74 -11.55 3.92
N LEU A 277 10.69 -11.53 3.08
CA LEU A 277 10.64 -12.29 1.84
C LEU A 277 11.00 -11.46 0.61
N ALA A 278 11.02 -10.13 0.69
CA ALA A 278 11.11 -9.24 -0.48
C ALA A 278 12.36 -9.51 -1.35
N GLU A 279 13.54 -9.63 -0.74
CA GLU A 279 14.76 -9.93 -1.49
C GLU A 279 14.66 -11.28 -2.23
N SER A 280 14.13 -12.31 -1.57
CA SER A 280 13.98 -13.63 -2.20
C SER A 280 12.93 -13.60 -3.31
N ILE A 281 11.82 -12.87 -3.14
CA ILE A 281 10.77 -12.73 -4.16
C ILE A 281 11.35 -12.04 -5.39
N ARG A 282 12.02 -10.91 -5.22
CA ARG A 282 12.68 -10.20 -6.32
C ARG A 282 13.69 -11.08 -7.06
N ASP A 283 14.49 -11.86 -6.34
CA ASP A 283 15.59 -12.61 -6.93
C ASP A 283 15.16 -13.93 -7.60
N LYS A 284 14.09 -14.57 -7.09
CA LYS A 284 13.71 -15.94 -7.48
C LYS A 284 12.26 -16.09 -7.90
N GLY A 285 11.43 -15.09 -7.69
CA GLY A 285 9.97 -15.16 -7.74
C GLY A 285 9.34 -15.79 -6.49
N PHE A 286 8.04 -15.61 -6.36
CA PHE A 286 7.22 -15.90 -5.19
C PHE A 286 7.09 -17.40 -4.93
N ASP A 287 6.74 -18.20 -5.94
CA ASP A 287 6.62 -19.66 -5.81
C ASP A 287 7.93 -20.31 -5.30
N ALA A 288 9.05 -19.94 -5.93
CA ALA A 288 10.37 -20.43 -5.57
C ALA A 288 10.83 -19.92 -4.20
N THR A 289 10.42 -18.71 -3.82
CA THR A 289 10.65 -18.18 -2.48
C THR A 289 9.91 -19.01 -1.44
N LEU A 290 8.63 -19.27 -1.63
CA LEU A 290 7.88 -20.10 -0.68
C LEU A 290 8.47 -21.51 -0.58
N GLU A 291 8.94 -22.08 -1.70
CA GLU A 291 9.57 -23.39 -1.72
C GLU A 291 10.93 -23.44 -0.99
N SER A 292 11.74 -22.38 -1.09
CA SER A 292 13.16 -22.45 -0.72
C SER A 292 13.58 -21.63 0.51
N TYR A 293 12.74 -20.68 0.96
CA TYR A 293 13.13 -19.74 2.02
C TYR A 293 13.19 -20.39 3.40
N SER A 294 12.14 -21.11 3.82
CA SER A 294 12.15 -21.89 5.07
C SER A 294 11.14 -23.05 5.07
N ASP A 295 11.17 -23.88 6.11
CA ASP A 295 10.17 -24.93 6.33
C ASP A 295 8.77 -24.33 6.54
N GLU A 296 8.69 -23.18 7.20
CA GLU A 296 7.43 -22.45 7.40
C GLU A 296 6.86 -21.91 6.08
N THR A 297 7.69 -21.35 5.19
CA THR A 297 7.19 -20.84 3.90
C THR A 297 6.69 -21.97 3.00
N ARG A 298 7.30 -23.16 3.07
CA ARG A 298 6.79 -24.36 2.39
C ARG A 298 5.42 -24.78 2.90
N GLN A 299 5.22 -24.73 4.22
CA GLN A 299 3.92 -25.01 4.81
C GLN A 299 2.86 -23.97 4.42
N VAL A 300 3.24 -22.70 4.31
CA VAL A 300 2.35 -21.65 3.77
C VAL A 300 1.95 -21.99 2.34
N LYS A 301 2.88 -22.40 1.48
CA LYS A 301 2.57 -22.85 0.11
C LYS A 301 1.57 -24.01 0.08
N GLU A 302 1.74 -25.01 0.94
CA GLU A 302 0.80 -26.13 1.08
C GLU A 302 -0.60 -25.66 1.49
N LEU A 303 -0.70 -24.69 2.42
CA LEU A 303 -1.96 -24.11 2.85
C LEU A 303 -2.66 -23.33 1.74
N LEU A 304 -1.92 -22.50 0.99
CA LEU A 304 -2.44 -21.75 -0.15
C LEU A 304 -2.97 -22.67 -1.27
N ASN A 305 -2.37 -23.86 -1.42
CA ASN A 305 -2.77 -24.89 -2.40
C ASN A 305 -3.75 -25.95 -1.85
N SER A 306 -4.24 -25.80 -0.62
CA SER A 306 -5.13 -26.79 0.00
C SER A 306 -6.53 -26.79 -0.62
N ASP A 307 -7.20 -27.93 -0.68
CA ASP A 307 -8.61 -27.97 -1.07
C ASP A 307 -9.54 -27.36 -0.02
N LYS A 308 -9.07 -27.08 1.19
CA LYS A 308 -9.90 -26.49 2.26
C LYS A 308 -9.82 -24.97 2.27
N THR A 309 -10.97 -24.31 2.28
CA THR A 309 -11.03 -22.84 2.38
C THR A 309 -10.38 -22.33 3.66
N VAL A 310 -10.58 -23.00 4.81
CA VAL A 310 -9.95 -22.60 6.07
C VAL A 310 -8.42 -22.65 6.02
N ASP A 311 -7.83 -23.51 5.18
CA ASP A 311 -6.38 -23.61 5.03
C ASP A 311 -5.83 -22.43 4.22
N LEU A 312 -6.53 -22.00 3.16
CA LEU A 312 -6.21 -20.76 2.45
C LEU A 312 -6.18 -19.57 3.42
N LEU A 313 -7.16 -19.48 4.33
CA LEU A 313 -7.23 -18.42 5.32
C LEU A 313 -6.04 -18.45 6.29
N PHE A 314 -5.64 -19.62 6.78
CA PHE A 314 -4.42 -19.73 7.57
C PHE A 314 -3.18 -19.32 6.76
N GLY A 315 -3.07 -19.79 5.51
CA GLY A 315 -1.96 -19.46 4.62
C GLY A 315 -1.81 -17.96 4.41
N THR A 316 -2.91 -17.27 4.10
CA THR A 316 -2.95 -15.81 3.88
C THR A 316 -2.65 -15.01 5.15
N ILE A 317 -3.17 -15.39 6.32
CA ILE A 317 -2.84 -14.73 7.60
C ILE A 317 -1.35 -14.85 7.94
N ILE A 318 -0.80 -16.07 7.83
CA ILE A 318 0.62 -16.30 8.12
C ILE A 318 1.49 -15.53 7.12
N LEU A 319 1.12 -15.59 5.83
CA LEU A 319 1.82 -14.89 4.77
C LEU A 319 1.76 -13.37 4.94
N SER A 320 0.62 -12.81 5.36
CA SER A 320 0.48 -11.37 5.67
C SER A 320 1.54 -10.90 6.66
N THR A 321 1.80 -11.70 7.71
CA THR A 321 2.88 -11.37 8.66
C THR A 321 4.28 -11.49 8.05
N MET A 322 4.52 -12.51 7.21
CA MET A 322 5.82 -12.70 6.56
C MET A 322 6.09 -11.62 5.50
N LEU A 323 5.03 -11.05 4.90
CA LEU A 323 5.09 -9.96 3.95
C LEU A 323 4.94 -8.58 4.60
N TYR A 324 4.87 -8.53 5.93
CA TYR A 324 4.66 -7.28 6.65
C TYR A 324 5.72 -6.25 6.28
N ASP A 325 5.24 -5.17 5.66
CA ASP A 325 6.03 -4.05 5.17
C ASP A 325 5.66 -2.76 5.91
N GLY A 326 5.29 -2.85 7.19
CA GLY A 326 4.93 -1.67 7.99
C GLY A 326 3.43 -1.33 7.95
N GLY A 327 2.68 -1.91 7.01
CA GLY A 327 1.21 -1.92 7.05
C GLY A 327 0.49 -1.80 5.70
N HIS A 328 1.19 -1.70 4.57
CA HIS A 328 0.52 -1.65 3.26
C HIS A 328 0.18 -3.04 2.73
N THR A 329 1.06 -4.01 2.98
CA THR A 329 0.82 -5.40 2.61
C THR A 329 0.11 -6.14 3.71
N ASP A 330 -1.18 -6.36 3.49
CA ASP A 330 -2.04 -7.12 4.38
C ASP A 330 -2.95 -8.05 3.59
N LEU A 331 -2.67 -9.34 3.71
CA LEU A 331 -3.45 -10.39 3.10
C LEU A 331 -4.59 -10.90 3.98
N SER A 332 -4.89 -10.25 5.11
CA SER A 332 -5.64 -10.89 6.20
C SER A 332 -6.65 -10.03 6.92
N THR A 333 -6.40 -8.74 7.18
CA THR A 333 -7.32 -7.95 8.02
C THR A 333 -8.68 -7.76 7.37
N ASP A 334 -8.72 -7.46 6.08
CA ASP A 334 -9.98 -7.34 5.35
C ASP A 334 -10.73 -8.67 5.33
N ILE A 335 -9.99 -9.78 5.13
CA ILE A 335 -10.54 -11.13 5.20
C ILE A 335 -11.17 -11.39 6.57
N LEU A 336 -10.43 -11.15 7.66
CA LEU A 336 -10.91 -11.39 9.02
C LEU A 336 -12.11 -10.51 9.39
N THR A 337 -12.17 -9.29 8.87
CA THR A 337 -13.29 -8.37 9.08
C THR A 337 -14.52 -8.83 8.33
N ASP A 338 -14.36 -9.31 7.10
CA ASP A 338 -15.47 -9.85 6.28
C ASP A 338 -15.92 -11.25 6.74
N LEU A 339 -15.06 -11.94 7.50
CA LEU A 339 -15.31 -13.26 8.06
C LEU A 339 -16.17 -13.26 9.33
N ASP A 340 -16.38 -12.12 10.01
CA ASP A 340 -17.12 -12.12 11.27
C ASP A 340 -18.54 -12.70 11.09
N GLY A 341 -18.88 -13.67 11.94
CA GLY A 341 -20.15 -14.41 11.85
C GLY A 341 -20.18 -15.59 10.86
N THR A 342 -19.14 -15.84 10.06
CA THR A 342 -19.09 -16.96 9.09
C THR A 342 -18.66 -18.30 9.70
N THR A 343 -18.94 -19.41 8.99
CA THR A 343 -18.50 -20.75 9.41
C THR A 343 -16.98 -20.89 9.39
N ALA A 344 -16.31 -20.30 8.38
CA ALA A 344 -14.85 -20.31 8.30
C ALA A 344 -14.16 -19.62 9.49
N PHE A 345 -14.71 -18.49 9.97
CA PHE A 345 -14.19 -17.82 11.15
C PHE A 345 -14.36 -18.66 12.42
N ALA A 346 -15.54 -19.26 12.59
CA ALA A 346 -15.81 -20.17 13.70
C ALA A 346 -14.85 -21.37 13.69
N GLU A 347 -14.57 -21.93 12.51
CA GLU A 347 -13.65 -23.05 12.35
C GLU A 347 -12.19 -22.66 12.59
N LEU A 348 -11.76 -21.48 12.12
CA LEU A 348 -10.44 -20.94 12.44
C LEU A 348 -10.26 -20.80 13.96
N GLY A 349 -11.24 -20.19 14.63
CA GLY A 349 -11.24 -20.06 16.09
C GLY A 349 -11.25 -21.41 16.81
N ARG A 350 -11.99 -22.40 16.28
CA ARG A 350 -12.02 -23.77 16.80
C ARG A 350 -10.64 -24.43 16.69
N ILE A 351 -10.01 -24.42 15.52
CA ILE A 351 -8.68 -25.01 15.27
C ILE A 351 -7.64 -24.36 16.20
N VAL A 352 -7.58 -23.03 16.26
CA VAL A 352 -6.62 -22.30 17.12
C VAL A 352 -6.80 -22.66 18.60
N LYS A 353 -8.03 -22.91 19.04
CA LYS A 353 -8.35 -23.21 20.44
C LYS A 353 -8.17 -24.68 20.81
N GLU A 354 -8.67 -25.58 19.98
CA GLU A 354 -8.80 -27.01 20.27
C GLU A 354 -7.58 -27.81 19.79
N GLU A 355 -6.83 -27.28 18.83
CA GLU A 355 -5.68 -27.95 18.22
C GLU A 355 -4.39 -27.12 18.39
N PRO A 356 -3.92 -26.90 19.62
CA PRO A 356 -2.79 -26.01 19.92
C PRO A 356 -1.46 -26.45 19.31
N ASP A 357 -1.30 -27.76 19.08
CA ASP A 357 -0.09 -28.38 18.53
C ASP A 357 -0.20 -28.63 17.01
N ASN A 358 -1.36 -28.32 16.41
CA ASN A 358 -1.50 -28.34 14.95
C ASN A 358 -0.56 -27.29 14.36
N ILE A 359 0.16 -27.65 13.30
CA ILE A 359 1.15 -26.79 12.68
C ILE A 359 0.58 -25.44 12.26
N ARG A 360 -0.68 -25.39 11.82
CA ARG A 360 -1.42 -24.15 11.50
C ARG A 360 -1.47 -23.23 12.71
N THR A 361 -1.86 -23.78 13.85
CA THR A 361 -1.98 -23.04 15.12
C THR A 361 -0.61 -22.58 15.63
N VAL A 362 0.43 -23.40 15.47
CA VAL A 362 1.80 -23.05 15.85
C VAL A 362 2.30 -21.88 15.02
N LEU A 363 2.16 -21.95 13.69
CA LEU A 363 2.55 -20.86 12.79
C LEU A 363 1.72 -19.60 13.04
N TYR A 364 0.40 -19.73 13.13
CA TYR A 364 -0.51 -18.62 13.42
C TYR A 364 -0.09 -17.91 14.71
N ARG A 365 0.11 -18.63 15.82
CA ARG A 365 0.48 -18.01 17.10
C ARG A 365 1.85 -17.33 17.07
N LYS A 366 2.82 -17.90 16.34
CA LYS A 366 4.16 -17.31 16.18
C LYS A 366 4.07 -15.98 15.43
N TRP A 367 3.51 -16.03 14.23
CA TRP A 367 3.51 -14.89 13.30
C TRP A 367 2.47 -13.84 13.68
N TYR A 368 1.23 -14.24 13.97
CA TYR A 368 0.22 -13.29 14.43
C TYR A 368 0.60 -12.64 15.77
N GLY A 369 1.30 -13.36 16.65
CA GLY A 369 1.85 -12.78 17.88
C GLY A 369 2.87 -11.67 17.61
N ASP A 370 3.78 -11.88 16.66
CA ASP A 370 4.75 -10.87 16.20
C ASP A 370 4.05 -9.64 15.60
N TYR A 371 3.03 -9.87 14.78
CA TYR A 371 2.21 -8.79 14.21
C TYR A 371 1.55 -7.94 15.31
N ILE A 372 0.91 -8.58 16.30
CA ILE A 372 0.29 -7.85 17.42
C ILE A 372 1.33 -7.05 18.20
N SER A 373 2.52 -7.61 18.47
CA SER A 373 3.57 -6.87 19.16
C SER A 373 4.05 -5.63 18.38
N LYS A 374 4.10 -5.68 17.05
CA LYS A 374 4.39 -4.52 16.20
C LYS A 374 3.28 -3.47 16.28
N MET A 375 2.01 -3.89 16.29
CA MET A 375 0.87 -2.98 16.44
C MET A 375 0.80 -2.34 17.84
N GLU A 376 1.12 -3.09 18.89
CA GLU A 376 1.21 -2.58 20.26
C GLU A 376 2.26 -1.46 20.38
N ALA A 377 3.40 -1.58 19.69
CA ALA A 377 4.43 -0.54 19.67
C ALA A 377 3.89 0.80 19.10
N LYS A 378 3.07 0.74 18.03
CA LYS A 378 2.38 1.92 17.47
C LYS A 378 1.36 2.49 18.46
N MET A 379 0.58 1.63 19.12
CA MET A 379 -0.40 2.08 20.11
C MET A 379 0.23 2.77 21.31
N ILE A 380 1.42 2.32 21.74
CA ILE A 380 2.17 2.94 22.84
C ILE A 380 2.52 4.39 22.49
N ILE A 381 2.99 4.66 21.26
CA ILE A 381 3.30 6.02 20.78
C ILE A 381 2.04 6.91 20.86
N LYS A 382 0.90 6.40 20.40
CA LYS A 382 -0.40 7.09 20.48
C LYS A 382 -0.84 7.38 21.92
N GLU A 383 -0.67 6.44 22.84
CA GLU A 383 -1.01 6.62 24.27
C GLU A 383 -0.17 7.74 24.90
N TYR A 384 1.12 7.82 24.58
CA TYR A 384 1.99 8.94 24.96
C TYR A 384 1.58 10.29 24.33
N GLY A 385 0.79 10.29 23.25
CA GLY A 385 0.19 11.49 22.66
C GLY A 385 -0.83 12.21 23.56
N SER A 386 -1.37 11.53 24.57
CA SER A 386 -2.32 12.10 25.55
C SER A 386 -1.64 12.91 26.66
N GLU A 387 -0.34 12.74 26.90
CA GLU A 387 0.37 13.46 27.97
C GLU A 387 0.79 14.90 27.61
N PHE A 388 0.62 15.31 26.34
CA PHE A 388 0.66 16.72 25.96
C PHE A 388 -0.39 17.55 26.72
N ASP A 389 -1.43 16.93 27.28
CA ASP A 389 -2.49 17.60 28.05
C ASP A 389 -1.96 18.37 29.28
N LYS A 390 -0.69 18.17 29.68
CA LYS A 390 -0.01 19.00 30.71
C LYS A 390 0.31 20.41 30.21
N TYR A 391 0.48 20.59 28.90
CA TYR A 391 0.66 21.88 28.25
C TYR A 391 -0.67 22.35 27.68
N GLN A 392 -0.97 23.64 27.82
CA GLN A 392 -2.17 24.20 27.21
C GLN A 392 -1.88 24.46 25.73
N ALA A 393 -2.55 23.71 24.84
CA ALA A 393 -2.50 23.98 23.42
C ALA A 393 -3.06 25.38 23.11
N VAL A 394 -2.45 26.07 22.16
CA VAL A 394 -2.96 27.34 21.60
C VAL A 394 -4.25 27.07 20.83
N PHE A 395 -4.28 25.96 20.08
CA PHE A 395 -5.51 25.37 19.55
C PHE A 395 -5.43 23.84 19.54
N ASP A 396 -6.60 23.22 19.52
CA ASP A 396 -6.81 21.77 19.52
C ASP A 396 -8.10 21.48 18.73
N GLU A 397 -7.95 20.92 17.54
CA GLU A 397 -9.05 20.60 16.63
C GLU A 397 -9.10 19.09 16.39
N GLU A 398 -10.31 18.53 16.35
CA GLU A 398 -10.54 17.11 16.07
C GLU A 398 -11.64 16.98 15.01
N THR A 399 -11.43 16.13 14.00
CA THR A 399 -12.43 15.85 12.96
C THR A 399 -13.46 14.84 13.43
N GLU A 400 -14.52 14.61 12.65
CA GLU A 400 -15.52 13.58 12.98
C GLU A 400 -14.93 12.16 12.95
N GLU A 401 -13.87 11.97 12.15
CA GLU A 401 -13.10 10.73 12.01
C GLU A 401 -12.05 10.56 13.13
N GLY A 402 -11.94 11.51 14.05
CA GLY A 402 -11.01 11.46 15.19
C GLY A 402 -9.58 11.85 14.84
N GLN A 403 -9.34 12.49 13.69
CA GLN A 403 -8.04 13.08 13.36
C GLN A 403 -7.84 14.35 14.17
N ARG A 404 -6.66 14.52 14.79
CA ARG A 404 -6.44 15.60 15.76
C ARG A 404 -5.26 16.48 15.37
N TYR A 405 -5.46 17.79 15.42
CA TYR A 405 -4.51 18.84 15.04
C TYR A 405 -4.29 19.80 16.20
N ARG A 406 -3.05 19.90 16.68
CA ARG A 406 -2.73 20.67 17.89
C ARG A 406 -1.52 21.56 17.66
N TYR A 407 -1.55 22.74 18.24
CA TYR A 407 -0.42 23.66 18.24
C TYR A 407 -0.07 24.08 19.66
N TYR A 408 1.21 23.97 19.98
CA TYR A 408 1.78 24.31 21.28
C TYR A 408 2.88 25.35 21.10
N GLU A 409 3.13 26.10 22.17
CA GLU A 409 4.23 27.06 22.26
C GLU A 409 5.02 26.81 23.54
N PHE A 410 6.34 26.89 23.44
CA PHE A 410 7.26 26.81 24.55
C PHE A 410 8.47 27.71 24.28
N ASP A 411 8.70 28.68 25.15
CA ASP A 411 9.72 29.72 24.96
C ASP A 411 9.64 30.38 23.57
N ASP A 412 10.57 30.13 22.66
CA ASP A 412 10.53 30.62 21.27
C ASP A 412 10.34 29.52 20.22
N THR A 413 9.86 28.35 20.64
CA THR A 413 9.54 27.19 19.81
C THR A 413 8.04 26.94 19.71
N GLY A 414 7.53 26.91 18.47
CA GLY A 414 6.20 26.38 18.14
C GLY A 414 6.27 24.88 17.82
N ILE A 415 5.28 24.09 18.25
CA ILE A 415 5.20 22.65 17.96
C ILE A 415 3.81 22.33 17.39
N PHE A 416 3.77 21.82 16.16
CA PHE A 416 2.54 21.39 15.49
C PHE A 416 2.45 19.87 15.47
N VAL A 417 1.38 19.33 16.06
CA VAL A 417 1.13 17.88 16.19
C VAL A 417 -0.09 17.52 15.36
N TYR A 418 0.04 16.48 14.53
CA TYR A 418 -1.00 16.00 13.63
C TYR A 418 -0.89 14.48 13.47
N THR A 419 -2.00 13.82 13.14
CA THR A 419 -2.08 12.35 13.09
C THR A 419 -2.26 11.77 11.69
N ASN A 420 -2.49 12.63 10.69
CA ASN A 420 -2.78 12.23 9.32
C ASN A 420 -2.46 13.37 8.36
N TYR A 421 -2.11 13.03 7.12
CA TYR A 421 -2.06 13.97 6.00
C TYR A 421 -3.42 14.03 5.30
N ASP A 422 -4.12 15.15 5.46
CA ASP A 422 -5.35 15.47 4.75
C ASP A 422 -5.51 17.00 4.63
N ASP A 423 -6.61 17.46 4.03
CA ASP A 423 -6.89 18.89 3.87
C ASP A 423 -7.02 19.66 5.19
N ASN A 424 -7.47 19.00 6.27
CA ASN A 424 -7.48 19.63 7.59
C ASN A 424 -6.06 19.79 8.13
N ALA A 425 -5.16 18.85 7.85
CA ALA A 425 -3.74 18.96 8.19
C ALA A 425 -3.14 20.22 7.54
N VAL A 426 -3.36 20.41 6.23
CA VAL A 426 -2.87 21.59 5.49
C VAL A 426 -3.43 22.90 6.06
N ARG A 427 -4.74 22.98 6.31
CA ARG A 427 -5.39 24.17 6.89
C ARG A 427 -4.85 24.51 8.28
N ASN A 428 -4.77 23.51 9.16
CA ASN A 428 -4.31 23.71 10.54
C ASN A 428 -2.80 23.96 10.62
N PHE A 429 -2.02 23.38 9.72
CA PHE A 429 -0.61 23.67 9.55
C PHE A 429 -0.36 25.14 9.23
N LYS A 430 -1.04 25.69 8.20
CA LYS A 430 -0.92 27.11 7.83
C LYS A 430 -1.31 28.02 8.99
N LYS A 431 -2.42 27.72 9.66
CA LYS A 431 -2.87 28.42 10.87
C LYS A 431 -1.81 28.40 11.98
N ALA A 432 -1.14 27.27 12.21
CA ALA A 432 -0.08 27.17 13.21
C ALA A 432 1.14 28.02 12.85
N LEU A 433 1.56 28.04 11.57
CA LEU A 433 2.66 28.89 11.11
C LEU A 433 2.34 30.39 11.22
N ASP A 434 1.12 30.78 10.87
CA ASP A 434 0.66 32.17 10.98
C ASP A 434 0.66 32.65 12.44
N LEU A 435 0.16 31.81 13.37
CA LEU A 435 0.18 32.09 14.81
C LEU A 435 1.62 32.16 15.35
N ALA A 436 2.48 31.21 14.98
CA ALA A 436 3.89 31.20 15.36
C ALA A 436 4.59 32.50 14.94
N LYS A 437 4.30 32.99 13.73
CA LYS A 437 4.85 34.24 13.19
C LYS A 437 4.30 35.46 13.92
N GLU A 438 3.00 35.50 14.18
CA GLU A 438 2.35 36.57 14.95
C GLU A 438 2.94 36.67 16.37
N HIS A 439 3.18 35.53 17.02
CA HIS A 439 3.71 35.45 18.37
C HIS A 439 5.24 35.57 18.45
N GLY A 440 5.93 35.64 17.30
CA GLY A 440 7.36 35.88 17.24
C GLY A 440 8.21 34.67 17.62
N MET A 441 7.72 33.46 17.36
CA MET A 441 8.51 32.22 17.47
C MET A 441 9.69 32.26 16.51
N LYS A 442 10.80 31.62 16.88
CA LYS A 442 11.97 31.44 16.03
C LYS A 442 12.06 30.03 15.46
N ASN A 443 11.69 29.05 16.28
CA ASN A 443 11.81 27.64 16.01
C ASN A 443 10.41 27.04 15.75
N PHE A 444 10.32 26.06 14.86
CA PHE A 444 9.06 25.37 14.56
C PHE A 444 9.29 23.87 14.34
N ILE A 445 8.63 23.05 15.16
CA ILE A 445 8.76 21.59 15.14
C ILE A 445 7.47 20.95 14.62
N PHE A 446 7.62 20.04 13.66
CA PHE A 446 6.56 19.16 13.18
C PHE A 446 6.60 17.85 13.94
N ASP A 447 5.56 17.53 14.72
CA ASP A 447 5.44 16.22 15.35
C ASP A 447 4.67 15.26 14.43
N ASP A 448 5.43 14.54 13.60
CA ASP A 448 4.96 13.49 12.68
C ASP A 448 5.12 12.09 13.30
N SER A 449 5.39 12.00 14.61
CA SER A 449 5.81 10.75 15.27
C SER A 449 4.71 9.70 15.37
N ASP A 450 3.43 10.08 15.32
CA ASP A 450 2.27 9.18 15.38
C ASP A 450 1.46 9.21 14.07
N ASN A 451 2.09 9.62 12.97
CA ASN A 451 1.40 9.78 11.69
C ASN A 451 1.60 8.55 10.78
N GLY A 452 0.53 7.80 10.58
CA GLY A 452 0.53 6.59 9.75
C GLY A 452 0.49 6.83 8.24
N GLY A 453 0.36 8.08 7.78
CA GLY A 453 0.28 8.42 6.36
C GLY A 453 -0.86 9.37 6.02
N GLY A 454 -1.46 9.15 4.85
CA GLY A 454 -2.50 10.00 4.28
C GLY A 454 -2.11 10.50 2.90
N SER A 455 -2.68 11.63 2.50
CA SER A 455 -2.45 12.25 1.20
C SER A 455 -0.98 12.61 0.98
N THR A 456 -0.43 12.19 -0.17
CA THR A 456 0.91 12.58 -0.62
C THR A 456 0.94 14.07 -0.94
N GLU A 457 -0.13 14.57 -1.53
CA GLU A 457 -0.35 15.95 -1.95
C GLU A 457 -0.28 16.92 -0.76
N SER A 458 -1.00 16.60 0.33
CA SER A 458 -0.91 17.34 1.60
C SER A 458 0.51 17.32 2.19
N CYS A 459 1.19 16.16 2.16
CA CYS A 459 2.58 16.02 2.60
C CYS A 459 3.53 16.92 1.79
N MET A 460 3.38 16.93 0.47
CA MET A 460 4.23 17.71 -0.43
C MET A 460 3.99 19.21 -0.32
N TYR A 461 2.74 19.64 -0.15
CA TYR A 461 2.43 21.04 0.16
C TYR A 461 3.14 21.49 1.44
N MET A 462 3.03 20.70 2.52
CA MET A 462 3.68 21.02 3.80
C MET A 462 5.20 21.10 3.66
N LEU A 463 5.81 20.18 2.90
CA LEU A 463 7.25 20.20 2.62
C LEU A 463 7.65 21.48 1.86
N ASN A 464 6.91 21.83 0.81
CA ASN A 464 7.17 23.03 0.03
C ASN A 464 6.98 24.31 0.84
N ALA A 465 6.12 24.32 1.87
CA ALA A 465 5.92 25.49 2.73
C ALA A 465 7.11 25.80 3.65
N ILE A 466 7.95 24.80 3.95
CA ILE A 466 9.05 24.93 4.91
C ILE A 466 10.44 24.83 4.28
N THR A 467 10.50 24.43 3.01
CA THR A 467 11.76 24.35 2.26
C THR A 467 11.98 25.61 1.44
N LYS A 468 13.25 26.05 1.38
CA LYS A 468 13.67 27.20 0.57
C LYS A 468 13.81 26.84 -0.90
N ASP A 469 14.38 25.68 -1.16
CA ASP A 469 14.44 25.11 -2.50
C ASP A 469 13.13 24.35 -2.73
N LYS A 470 12.12 25.05 -3.27
CA LYS A 470 10.83 24.45 -3.61
C LYS A 470 11.06 23.22 -4.48
N ARG A 471 10.42 22.13 -4.11
CA ARG A 471 10.39 20.89 -4.87
C ARG A 471 9.20 20.92 -5.79
N ASP A 472 9.46 21.29 -7.03
CA ASP A 472 8.52 21.21 -8.14
C ASP A 472 8.55 19.84 -8.82
N GLU A 473 9.41 18.92 -8.40
CA GLU A 473 9.52 17.57 -8.95
C GLU A 473 9.47 16.51 -7.85
N PHE A 474 8.81 15.42 -8.19
CA PHE A 474 8.57 14.32 -7.29
C PHE A 474 8.82 12.98 -7.97
N TYR A 475 9.57 12.09 -7.31
CA TYR A 475 10.21 10.97 -7.98
C TYR A 475 9.67 9.62 -7.52
N TYR A 476 9.43 8.74 -8.48
CA TYR A 476 8.98 7.37 -8.25
C TYR A 476 9.85 6.38 -8.98
N GLU A 477 9.86 5.14 -8.51
CA GLU A 477 10.35 3.97 -9.20
C GLU A 477 9.19 3.00 -9.43
N SER A 478 9.04 2.49 -10.64
CA SER A 478 8.05 1.44 -10.90
C SER A 478 8.52 0.10 -10.33
N ALA A 479 7.69 -0.53 -9.51
CA ALA A 479 7.91 -1.89 -9.04
C ALA A 479 7.89 -2.93 -10.18
N MET A 480 7.24 -2.61 -11.31
CA MET A 480 7.09 -3.53 -12.44
C MET A 480 8.33 -3.56 -13.34
N THR A 481 9.04 -2.44 -13.48
CA THR A 481 10.12 -2.27 -14.48
C THR A 481 11.43 -1.74 -13.90
N GLY A 482 11.40 -1.18 -12.69
CA GLY A 482 12.50 -0.38 -12.13
C GLY A 482 12.67 0.98 -12.78
N ASN A 483 11.74 1.43 -13.64
CA ASN A 483 11.81 2.74 -14.28
C ASN A 483 11.64 3.87 -13.26
N ALA A 484 12.59 4.81 -13.27
CA ALA A 484 12.48 6.03 -12.51
C ALA A 484 11.66 7.09 -13.29
N THR A 485 10.54 7.51 -12.71
CA THR A 485 9.66 8.56 -13.24
C THR A 485 9.64 9.76 -12.31
N TYR A 486 9.11 10.87 -12.81
CA TYR A 486 8.81 12.03 -11.99
C TYR A 486 7.50 12.69 -12.38
N GLU A 487 6.87 13.33 -11.40
CA GLU A 487 5.76 14.26 -11.58
C GLU A 487 6.27 15.66 -11.27
N LYS A 488 5.98 16.60 -12.18
CA LYS A 488 6.25 18.03 -11.99
C LYS A 488 4.98 18.69 -11.49
N LEU A 489 5.08 19.42 -10.39
CA LEU A 489 3.98 19.93 -9.57
C LEU A 489 4.13 21.44 -9.40
N ASP A 490 3.00 22.13 -9.33
CA ASP A 490 2.89 23.53 -8.93
C ASP A 490 2.05 23.63 -7.67
N TYR A 491 2.33 24.61 -6.81
CA TYR A 491 1.64 24.76 -5.53
C TYR A 491 1.17 26.20 -5.29
N ASP A 492 -0.10 26.36 -4.91
CA ASP A 492 -0.66 27.63 -4.44
C ASP A 492 -0.38 27.76 -2.94
N MET A 493 0.80 28.29 -2.61
CA MET A 493 1.37 28.34 -1.27
C MET A 493 0.67 29.35 -0.36
N ASP A 494 0.14 30.44 -0.95
CA ASP A 494 -0.62 31.44 -0.23
C ASP A 494 -2.12 31.12 -0.11
N GLN A 495 -2.61 30.15 -0.88
CA GLN A 495 -4.00 29.66 -0.96
C GLN A 495 -4.98 30.69 -1.52
N ASP A 496 -4.54 31.51 -2.48
CA ASP A 496 -5.38 32.53 -3.14
C ASP A 496 -6.19 32.01 -4.35
N GLY A 497 -6.00 30.74 -4.70
CA GLY A 497 -6.59 30.05 -5.84
C GLY A 497 -5.82 30.27 -7.14
N LYS A 498 -4.58 30.73 -7.09
CA LYS A 498 -3.70 30.91 -8.26
C LYS A 498 -2.34 30.26 -8.01
N PHE A 499 -1.85 29.58 -9.04
CA PHE A 499 -0.54 28.93 -9.07
C PHE A 499 0.52 29.84 -9.73
N GLU A 500 0.38 31.16 -9.59
CA GLU A 500 1.28 32.14 -10.20
C GLU A 500 1.49 33.31 -9.24
N GLY A 501 2.75 33.72 -9.01
CA GLY A 501 3.05 34.95 -8.27
C GLY A 501 4.09 34.78 -7.18
N ASP A 502 3.72 35.17 -5.95
CA ASP A 502 4.62 35.27 -4.78
C ASP A 502 4.90 33.90 -4.11
N ASP A 503 4.42 32.79 -4.70
CA ASP A 503 4.59 31.43 -4.15
C ASP A 503 6.05 30.94 -4.16
N GLU A 504 6.85 31.37 -5.15
CA GLU A 504 8.27 31.02 -5.26
C GLU A 504 9.09 31.57 -4.07
N ASP A 505 8.71 32.73 -3.54
CA ASP A 505 9.39 33.43 -2.46
C ASP A 505 8.76 33.17 -1.07
N PHE A 506 7.79 32.25 -0.98
CA PHE A 506 7.07 31.96 0.24
C PHE A 506 7.98 31.34 1.32
N ASP A 507 8.25 32.09 2.40
CA ASP A 507 9.05 31.66 3.54
C ASP A 507 8.55 32.32 4.85
N TYR A 508 8.38 31.53 5.91
CA TYR A 508 8.07 32.05 7.24
C TYR A 508 9.33 32.48 8.02
N GLY A 509 10.50 31.97 7.64
CA GLY A 509 11.79 32.32 8.23
C GLY A 509 12.09 31.63 9.56
N PHE A 510 11.44 30.51 9.86
CA PHE A 510 11.71 29.72 11.07
C PHE A 510 12.92 28.79 10.91
N ASN A 511 13.47 28.37 12.04
CA ASN A 511 14.29 27.18 12.14
C ASN A 511 13.38 25.96 12.26
N TYR A 512 13.43 25.04 11.30
CA TYR A 512 12.54 23.88 11.27
C TYR A 512 13.19 22.62 11.85
N ALA A 513 12.40 21.75 12.44
CA ALA A 513 12.75 20.36 12.73
C ALA A 513 11.53 19.45 12.59
N VAL A 514 11.76 18.16 12.34
CA VAL A 514 10.69 17.16 12.25
C VAL A 514 10.93 16.05 13.26
N MET A 515 9.90 15.67 14.00
CA MET A 515 9.92 14.49 14.86
C MET A 515 9.32 13.30 14.13
N CYS A 516 9.97 12.14 14.19
CA CYS A 516 9.42 10.89 13.67
C CYS A 516 9.64 9.72 14.64
N SER A 517 8.90 8.63 14.43
CA SER A 517 9.10 7.38 15.16
C SER A 517 8.71 6.16 14.32
N GLN A 518 8.74 4.95 14.90
CA GLN A 518 8.14 3.76 14.27
C GLN A 518 6.61 3.86 14.04
N GLY A 519 5.96 4.93 14.51
CA GLY A 519 4.59 5.31 14.11
C GLY A 519 4.53 6.01 12.74
N SER A 520 5.61 6.69 12.34
CA SER A 520 5.73 7.44 11.08
C SER A 520 5.87 6.50 9.88
N PHE A 521 4.81 6.34 9.11
CA PHE A 521 4.68 5.35 8.01
C PHE A 521 4.01 5.98 6.77
N SER A 522 4.22 5.42 5.58
CA SER A 522 3.61 5.92 4.32
C SER A 522 3.97 7.40 4.08
N SER A 523 3.00 8.30 3.87
CA SER A 523 3.28 9.75 3.79
C SER A 523 3.94 10.32 5.07
N GLY A 524 3.69 9.73 6.24
CA GLY A 524 4.40 10.04 7.49
C GLY A 524 5.84 9.53 7.53
N ASN A 525 6.21 8.61 6.66
CA ASN A 525 7.62 8.29 6.42
C ASN A 525 8.22 9.20 5.33
N LEU A 526 7.46 9.49 4.28
CA LEU A 526 7.90 10.34 3.17
C LEU A 526 8.33 11.72 3.65
N PHE A 527 7.50 12.39 4.46
CA PHE A 527 7.77 13.76 4.92
C PHE A 527 9.11 13.91 5.65
N PRO A 528 9.44 13.13 6.70
CA PRO A 528 10.74 13.24 7.36
C PRO A 528 11.90 12.81 6.44
N CYS A 529 11.70 11.86 5.51
CA CYS A 529 12.73 11.51 4.53
C CYS A 529 13.11 12.72 3.66
N LEU A 530 12.12 13.43 3.12
CA LEU A 530 12.33 14.57 2.23
C LEU A 530 12.81 15.81 2.99
N CYS A 531 12.31 16.03 4.21
CA CYS A 531 12.83 17.06 5.12
C CYS A 531 14.31 16.87 5.39
N LYS A 532 14.75 15.63 5.68
CA LYS A 532 16.16 15.32 5.88
C LYS A 532 16.99 15.57 4.63
N GLU A 533 16.50 15.18 3.45
CA GLU A 533 17.18 15.47 2.19
C GLU A 533 17.28 16.99 1.94
N ALA A 534 16.30 17.78 2.39
CA ALA A 534 16.32 19.24 2.35
C ALA A 534 17.17 19.88 3.47
N GLY A 535 17.82 19.09 4.33
CA GLY A 535 18.69 19.58 5.40
C GLY A 535 17.95 20.01 6.68
N ILE A 536 16.69 19.65 6.83
CA ILE A 536 15.91 19.85 8.06
C ILE A 536 16.20 18.69 9.02
N PRO A 537 16.63 18.95 10.28
CA PRO A 537 17.00 17.90 11.22
C PRO A 537 15.80 17.05 11.63
N ILE A 538 16.05 15.75 11.75
CA ILE A 538 15.09 14.75 12.23
C ILE A 538 15.39 14.40 13.68
N ILE A 539 14.38 14.45 14.54
CA ILE A 539 14.44 14.14 15.97
C ILE A 539 13.56 12.92 16.25
N GLY A 540 13.93 12.02 17.15
CA GLY A 540 13.05 10.92 17.57
C GLY A 540 13.64 9.53 17.39
N GLU A 541 12.93 8.65 16.71
CA GLU A 541 13.36 7.29 16.38
C GLU A 541 13.34 7.14 14.85
N LYS A 542 14.01 6.11 14.32
CA LYS A 542 13.90 5.77 12.89
C LYS A 542 12.42 5.63 12.51
N SER A 543 12.00 6.19 11.38
CA SER A 543 10.65 5.97 10.85
C SER A 543 10.40 4.51 10.47
N ALA A 544 9.13 4.12 10.33
CA ALA A 544 8.74 2.75 9.99
C ALA A 544 9.04 2.37 8.53
N GLY A 545 9.42 3.34 7.68
CA GLY A 545 9.49 3.13 6.25
C GLY A 545 8.10 3.14 5.60
N GLY A 546 7.99 2.46 4.47
CA GLY A 546 6.75 2.40 3.71
C GLY A 546 6.47 3.71 2.97
N THR A 547 6.45 3.63 1.66
CA THR A 547 6.04 4.71 0.76
C THR A 547 5.45 4.15 -0.53
N CYS A 548 5.61 2.86 -0.79
CA CYS A 548 5.03 2.24 -1.95
C CYS A 548 3.50 2.44 -2.00
N ASN A 549 2.94 2.63 -3.20
CA ASN A 549 1.50 2.84 -3.33
C ASN A 549 0.73 1.65 -2.74
N LEU A 550 -0.26 1.98 -1.91
CA LEU A 550 -1.21 1.00 -1.39
C LEU A 550 -2.22 0.65 -2.49
N VAL A 551 -2.25 -0.62 -2.88
CA VAL A 551 -3.23 -1.14 -3.83
C VAL A 551 -4.08 -2.20 -3.16
N PHE A 552 -5.38 -2.12 -3.41
CA PHE A 552 -6.32 -3.13 -2.96
C PHE A 552 -6.60 -4.09 -4.12
N PHE A 553 -6.22 -5.34 -3.93
CA PHE A 553 -6.47 -6.42 -4.88
C PHE A 553 -7.67 -7.24 -4.43
N LYS A 554 -8.25 -7.98 -5.37
CA LYS A 554 -9.34 -8.91 -5.08
C LYS A 554 -8.91 -10.30 -5.51
N MET A 555 -8.98 -11.27 -4.61
CA MET A 555 -8.91 -12.67 -5.04
C MET A 555 -10.07 -12.95 -5.99
N ASN A 556 -9.97 -14.01 -6.79
CA ASN A 556 -11.00 -14.43 -7.73
C ASN A 556 -12.37 -14.71 -7.06
N GLN A 557 -12.40 -14.87 -5.75
CA GLN A 557 -13.62 -15.05 -4.95
C GLN A 557 -14.11 -13.73 -4.33
N GLY A 558 -13.48 -12.61 -4.69
CA GLY A 558 -13.81 -11.24 -4.30
C GLY A 558 -13.30 -10.80 -2.93
N VAL A 559 -12.59 -11.67 -2.22
CA VAL A 559 -11.92 -11.34 -0.96
C VAL A 559 -10.84 -10.29 -1.21
N GLN A 560 -10.88 -9.20 -0.44
CA GLN A 560 -9.89 -8.13 -0.55
C GLN A 560 -8.59 -8.48 0.17
N TYR A 561 -7.49 -8.03 -0.42
CA TYR A 561 -6.22 -7.87 0.27
C TYR A 561 -5.55 -6.58 -0.21
N SER A 562 -4.60 -6.06 0.56
CA SER A 562 -3.79 -4.93 0.14
C SER A 562 -2.33 -5.31 -0.02
N ALA A 563 -1.63 -4.65 -0.94
CA ALA A 563 -0.18 -4.74 -1.06
C ALA A 563 0.46 -3.41 -1.45
N SER A 564 1.69 -3.22 -1.00
CA SER A 564 2.61 -2.25 -1.60
C SER A 564 2.85 -2.63 -3.05
N ALA A 565 2.45 -1.79 -4.00
CA ALA A 565 2.49 -2.14 -5.43
C ALA A 565 2.72 -0.94 -6.35
N PHE A 566 3.11 -1.24 -7.59
CA PHE A 566 3.30 -0.31 -8.73
C PHE A 566 4.38 0.76 -8.60
N ARG A 567 4.33 1.63 -7.58
CA ARG A 567 5.23 2.79 -7.46
C ARG A 567 5.84 2.85 -6.07
N VAL A 568 7.15 3.06 -5.99
CA VAL A 568 7.91 3.31 -4.77
C VAL A 568 8.50 4.72 -4.86
N PHE A 569 8.50 5.46 -3.76
CA PHE A 569 8.96 6.84 -3.77
C PHE A 569 10.48 6.90 -3.65
N ASN A 570 11.08 7.89 -4.30
CA ASN A 570 12.52 8.08 -4.36
C ASN A 570 12.96 9.44 -3.86
N TYR A 571 14.17 9.48 -3.30
CA TYR A 571 14.92 10.71 -3.10
C TYR A 571 15.21 11.41 -4.44
N GLN A 572 15.42 12.73 -4.41
CA GLN A 572 15.80 13.49 -5.60
C GLN A 572 17.10 12.96 -6.20
N ASN A 573 18.07 12.61 -5.35
CA ASN A 573 19.35 12.07 -5.78
C ASN A 573 19.35 10.56 -6.11
N GLY A 574 18.17 9.92 -6.04
CA GLY A 574 18.00 8.49 -6.26
C GLY A 574 18.11 7.66 -4.99
N GLY A 575 17.67 6.40 -5.07
CA GLY A 575 17.40 5.55 -3.91
C GLY A 575 15.97 5.75 -3.39
N ASN A 576 15.39 4.68 -2.85
CA ASN A 576 14.02 4.71 -2.34
C ASN A 576 13.95 5.14 -0.87
N VAL A 577 12.82 5.71 -0.50
CA VAL A 577 12.51 6.12 0.89
C VAL A 577 11.84 5.01 1.69
N GLU A 578 11.69 3.82 1.09
CA GLU A 578 10.92 2.70 1.62
C GLU A 578 11.48 2.14 2.94
N ALA A 579 12.80 2.20 3.13
CA ALA A 579 13.48 1.67 4.32
C ALA A 579 13.36 2.57 5.57
N GLY A 580 12.80 3.77 5.40
CA GLY A 580 12.67 4.78 6.44
C GLY A 580 13.94 5.57 6.74
N VAL A 581 13.78 6.67 7.47
CA VAL A 581 14.82 7.64 7.78
C VAL A 581 15.26 7.54 9.23
N SER A 582 16.58 7.46 9.46
CA SER A 582 17.16 7.55 10.80
C SER A 582 17.18 9.00 11.31
N PRO A 583 16.95 9.23 12.61
CA PRO A 583 16.99 10.57 13.18
C PRO A 583 18.42 11.11 13.21
N ASP A 584 18.56 12.42 13.13
CA ASP A 584 19.80 13.14 13.45
C ASP A 584 20.02 13.20 14.96
N TYR A 585 18.92 13.24 15.72
CA TYR A 585 18.90 13.25 17.18
C TYR A 585 17.98 12.13 17.71
N ASP A 586 18.57 10.99 18.05
CA ASP A 586 17.83 9.90 18.72
C ASP A 586 17.57 10.27 20.18
N ILE A 587 16.29 10.41 20.53
CA ILE A 587 15.84 10.76 21.88
C ILE A 587 15.12 9.59 22.57
N THR A 588 15.15 8.39 21.98
CA THR A 588 14.60 7.20 22.61
C THR A 588 15.55 6.57 23.62
N LYS A 589 14.99 5.87 24.61
CA LYS A 589 15.75 5.03 25.54
C LYS A 589 15.18 3.62 25.53
N LYS A 590 16.01 2.61 25.83
CA LYS A 590 15.52 1.24 26.05
C LYS A 590 15.34 0.98 27.54
N ASN A 591 14.15 0.55 27.91
CA ASN A 591 13.82 0.08 29.25
C ASN A 591 14.54 -1.25 29.55
N THR A 592 14.54 -1.65 30.83
CA THR A 592 15.19 -2.91 31.27
C THR A 592 14.54 -4.15 30.64
N ASP A 593 13.28 -4.07 30.22
CA ASP A 593 12.54 -5.14 29.56
C ASP A 593 12.68 -5.15 28.02
N GLY A 594 13.43 -4.19 27.47
CA GLY A 594 13.65 -4.02 26.03
C GLY A 594 12.63 -3.13 25.33
N THR A 595 11.59 -2.66 26.02
CA THR A 595 10.63 -1.70 25.43
C THR A 595 11.28 -0.34 25.19
N THR A 596 10.78 0.40 24.21
CA THR A 596 11.22 1.78 23.95
C THR A 596 10.50 2.74 24.91
N ASP A 597 11.26 3.62 25.55
CA ASP A 597 10.78 4.76 26.33
C ASP A 597 10.74 5.99 25.44
N TYR A 598 9.53 6.53 25.27
CA TYR A 598 9.22 7.72 24.46
C TYR A 598 9.02 8.98 25.30
N SER A 599 9.35 8.97 26.59
CA SER A 599 9.10 10.12 27.49
C SER A 599 9.72 11.44 27.01
N ASP A 600 10.88 11.38 26.33
CA ASP A 600 11.56 12.56 25.81
C ASP A 600 10.88 13.16 24.57
N PHE A 601 9.97 12.44 23.88
CA PHE A 601 9.15 13.01 22.78
C PHE A 601 8.20 14.12 23.27
N ARG A 602 8.08 14.31 24.58
CA ARG A 602 7.20 15.30 25.23
C ARG A 602 7.97 16.25 26.14
N ASN A 603 9.28 16.30 25.99
CA ASN A 603 10.16 17.16 26.75
C ASN A 603 10.44 18.43 25.94
N PHE A 604 9.57 19.43 26.07
CA PHE A 604 9.67 20.67 25.27
C PHE A 604 10.99 21.40 25.49
N GLU A 605 11.52 21.39 26.71
CA GLU A 605 12.84 21.97 27.02
C GLU A 605 13.96 21.25 26.25
N LEU A 606 13.91 19.92 26.14
CA LEU A 606 14.86 19.16 25.33
C LEU A 606 14.70 19.43 23.84
N LEU A 607 13.46 19.45 23.34
CA LEU A 607 13.18 19.70 21.91
C LEU A 607 13.65 21.10 21.50
N ASP A 608 13.33 22.11 22.29
CA ASP A 608 13.78 23.50 22.14
C ASP A 608 15.33 23.57 22.12
N GLN A 609 15.98 22.97 23.12
CA GLN A 609 17.44 22.91 23.20
C GLN A 609 18.09 22.23 21.99
N ILE A 610 17.50 21.14 21.47
CA ILE A 610 18.04 20.44 20.28
C ILE A 610 18.01 21.37 19.07
N VAL A 611 16.92 22.10 18.85
CA VAL A 611 16.78 23.02 17.71
C VAL A 611 17.75 24.19 17.87
N ASP A 612 17.82 24.80 19.05
CA ASP A 612 18.77 25.88 19.34
C ASP A 612 20.22 25.46 19.15
N ASP A 613 20.60 24.27 19.63
CA ASP A 613 21.96 23.74 19.44
C ASP A 613 22.27 23.46 17.96
N HIS A 614 21.29 22.99 17.19
CA HIS A 614 21.47 22.70 15.76
C HIS A 614 21.71 23.98 14.95
N TYR A 615 20.92 25.02 15.19
CA TYR A 615 20.96 26.27 14.42
C TYR A 615 21.88 27.34 15.04
N GLY A 616 22.34 27.15 16.28
CA GLY A 616 23.27 28.03 16.98
C GLY A 616 22.65 29.37 17.40
N THR A 617 21.39 29.35 17.85
CA THR A 617 20.57 30.53 18.17
C THR A 617 20.65 31.05 19.60
#